data_AF-A0A1X4NHF2-F1
#
_entry.id   AF-A0A1X4NHF2-F1
#
_cell.length_a   1.000
_cell.length_b   1.000
_cell.length_c   1.000
_cell.angle_alpha   90.00
_cell.angle_beta   90.00
_cell.angle_gamma   90.00
#
_symmetry.space_group_name_H-M   'P 1'
#
loop_
_entity.id
_entity.type
_entity.pdbx_description
1 polymer ?
#
loop_
_entity_poly.entity_id
_entity_poly.type
_entity_poly.pdbx_seq_one_letter_code
_entity_poly.pdbx_strand_id
1 'polypeptide(L)'
;MTGKPLAQDYSPFELYLKTLHEALIGVEEGEVASYIPELAKASPSSFGISFATIDGKVYSIGDYATEFSIQSVSKPFSYGAALRMLGSEKVLRRVGVEPTGEAFNSIVLDQKNNRPFNPMVNAGAIAVSALTPGDTHQARIDNMVQLFSAFAGRELTIDESVYRSEAETGHRNRA
;
A
#
# COMPACT_ATOMS: atom_id res chain seq x y z
N MET A 1 -43.55 -21.87 22.61
CA MET A 1 -42.39 -22.47 21.93
C MET A 1 -41.36 -21.39 21.74
N THR A 2 -40.44 -21.25 22.70
CA THR A 2 -39.34 -20.28 22.65
C THR A 2 -38.17 -20.96 21.95
N GLY A 3 -38.01 -20.69 20.66
CA GLY A 3 -36.82 -21.11 19.92
C GLY A 3 -35.61 -20.41 20.51
N LYS A 4 -34.67 -21.17 21.09
CA LYS A 4 -33.31 -20.69 21.34
C LYS A 4 -32.77 -20.12 20.03
N PRO A 5 -32.09 -18.97 20.02
CA PRO A 5 -31.33 -18.57 18.84
C PRO A 5 -30.31 -19.68 18.58
N LEU A 6 -30.28 -20.21 17.36
CA LEU A 6 -29.16 -21.02 16.89
C LEU A 6 -27.91 -20.16 17.11
N ALA A 7 -26.97 -20.64 17.92
CA ALA A 7 -25.67 -20.01 18.03
C ALA A 7 -25.13 -19.91 16.60
N GLN A 8 -24.83 -18.69 16.13
CA GLN A 8 -24.05 -18.54 14.91
C GLN A 8 -22.69 -19.17 15.21
N ASP A 9 -22.44 -20.34 14.61
CA ASP A 9 -21.13 -20.99 14.65
C ASP A 9 -20.17 -20.15 13.81
N TYR A 10 -19.60 -19.12 14.42
CA TYR A 10 -18.51 -18.36 13.84
C TYR A 10 -17.36 -19.30 13.49
N SER A 11 -16.76 -19.12 12.32
CA SER A 11 -15.53 -19.82 11.97
C SER A 11 -14.40 -19.44 12.94
N PRO A 12 -13.39 -20.32 13.14
CA PRO A 12 -12.23 -20.00 13.98
C PRO A 12 -11.54 -18.69 13.58
N PHE A 13 -11.58 -18.32 12.29
CA PHE A 13 -11.02 -17.06 11.78
C PHE A 13 -11.83 -15.85 12.23
N GLU A 14 -13.15 -15.90 12.19
CA GLU A 14 -14.01 -14.80 12.66
C GLU A 14 -13.87 -14.59 14.17
N LEU A 15 -13.81 -15.69 14.95
CA LEU A 15 -13.56 -15.62 16.39
C LEU A 15 -12.19 -15.02 16.70
N TYR A 16 -11.16 -15.40 15.92
CA TYR A 16 -9.82 -14.85 16.08
C TYR A 16 -9.76 -13.36 15.73
N LEU A 17 -10.35 -12.95 14.61
CA LEU A 17 -10.43 -11.53 14.23
C LEU A 17 -11.19 -10.71 15.27
N LYS A 18 -12.31 -11.24 15.81
CA LYS A 18 -13.05 -10.60 16.90
C LYS A 18 -12.17 -10.40 18.14
N THR A 19 -11.44 -11.43 18.54
CA THR A 19 -10.54 -11.37 19.70
C THR A 19 -9.43 -10.33 19.50
N LEU A 20 -8.80 -10.33 18.32
CA LEU A 20 -7.77 -9.34 17.98
C LEU A 20 -8.33 -7.91 17.94
N HIS A 21 -9.48 -7.73 17.32
CA HIS A 21 -10.12 -6.42 17.23
C HIS A 21 -10.45 -5.88 18.63
N GLU A 22 -11.08 -6.68 19.49
CA GLU A 22 -11.40 -6.29 20.88
C GLU A 22 -10.15 -5.98 21.71
N ALA A 23 -9.05 -6.70 21.48
CA ALA A 23 -7.79 -6.46 22.19
C ALA A 23 -7.07 -5.17 21.75
N LEU A 24 -7.28 -4.72 20.51
CA LEU A 24 -6.50 -3.63 19.91
C LEU A 24 -7.30 -2.33 19.71
N ILE A 25 -8.63 -2.37 19.66
CA ILE A 25 -9.46 -1.19 19.40
C ILE A 25 -9.29 -0.07 20.43
N GLY A 26 -8.88 -0.40 21.66
CA GLY A 26 -8.60 0.58 22.72
C GLY A 26 -7.19 1.17 22.70
N VAL A 27 -6.34 0.79 21.75
CA VAL A 27 -5.00 1.37 21.59
C VAL A 27 -5.13 2.66 20.78
N GLU A 28 -5.22 3.78 21.48
CA GLU A 28 -5.39 5.12 20.89
C GLU A 28 -4.07 5.90 20.74
N GLU A 29 -2.93 5.22 20.86
CA GLU A 29 -1.60 5.83 20.70
C GLU A 29 -1.28 6.14 19.22
N GLY A 30 -0.42 7.14 19.00
CA GLY A 30 0.01 7.57 17.67
C GLY A 30 -0.68 8.85 17.20
N GLU A 31 -0.29 9.32 16.02
CA GLU A 31 -0.81 10.57 15.45
C GLU A 31 -1.19 10.33 13.99
N VAL A 32 -2.32 10.91 13.58
CA VAL A 32 -2.74 10.90 12.18
C VAL A 32 -1.68 11.63 11.34
N ALA A 33 -1.31 11.02 10.21
CA ALA A 33 -0.40 11.64 9.26
C ALA A 33 -0.96 12.99 8.78
N SER A 34 -0.21 14.07 9.02
CA SER A 34 -0.68 15.44 8.78
C SER A 34 0.29 16.26 7.93
N TYR A 35 1.27 15.62 7.30
CA TYR A 35 2.23 16.30 6.42
C TYR A 35 1.60 16.79 5.11
N ILE A 36 0.43 16.26 4.73
CA ILE A 36 -0.48 16.85 3.75
C ILE A 36 -1.89 17.02 4.36
N PRO A 37 -2.67 18.03 3.95
CA PRO A 37 -3.99 18.30 4.54
C PRO A 37 -4.99 17.14 4.38
N GLU A 38 -4.88 16.36 3.31
CA GLU A 38 -5.81 15.30 2.95
C GLU A 38 -5.71 14.12 3.90
N LEU A 39 -4.49 13.77 4.33
CA LEU A 39 -4.28 12.69 5.29
C LEU A 39 -4.76 13.08 6.70
N ALA A 40 -4.68 14.36 7.05
CA ALA A 40 -5.16 14.88 8.34
C ALA A 40 -6.68 14.75 8.52
N LYS A 41 -7.43 14.44 7.45
CA LYS A 41 -8.89 14.22 7.50
C LYS A 41 -9.26 12.80 7.97
N ALA A 42 -8.29 11.89 8.07
CA ALA A 42 -8.56 10.53 8.53
C ALA A 42 -9.02 10.52 10.00
N SER A 43 -9.98 9.64 10.32
CA SER A 43 -10.43 9.48 11.70
C SER A 43 -9.37 8.75 12.52
N PRO A 44 -8.90 9.30 13.66
CA PRO A 44 -7.95 8.60 14.54
C PRO A 44 -8.55 7.35 15.19
N SER A 45 -9.88 7.25 15.25
CA SER A 45 -10.58 6.09 15.81
C SER A 45 -10.90 5.00 14.79
N SER A 46 -10.56 5.20 13.50
CA SER A 46 -10.87 4.19 12.48
C SER A 46 -9.94 2.99 12.58
N PHE A 47 -10.53 1.82 12.80
CA PHE A 47 -9.80 0.58 12.93
C PHE A 47 -10.56 -0.58 12.28
N GLY A 48 -9.92 -1.23 11.32
CA GLY A 48 -10.48 -2.35 10.60
C GLY A 48 -9.41 -3.40 10.32
N ILE A 49 -9.81 -4.66 10.35
CA ILE A 49 -8.92 -5.81 10.05
C ILE A 49 -9.59 -6.62 8.96
N SER A 50 -8.83 -6.96 7.92
CA SER A 50 -9.26 -7.90 6.88
C SER A 50 -8.21 -8.99 6.68
N PHE A 51 -8.67 -10.22 6.50
CA PHE A 51 -7.86 -11.39 6.23
C PHE A 51 -8.40 -12.10 4.99
N ALA A 52 -7.54 -12.33 4.01
CA ALA A 52 -7.88 -13.02 2.77
C ALA A 52 -7.03 -14.29 2.62
N THR A 53 -7.69 -15.41 2.31
CA THR A 53 -7.03 -16.70 2.04
C THR A 53 -6.75 -16.87 0.55
N ILE A 54 -5.82 -17.77 0.21
CA ILE A 54 -5.47 -18.06 -1.20
C ILE A 54 -6.61 -18.71 -2.00
N ASP A 55 -7.60 -19.31 -1.33
CA ASP A 55 -8.83 -19.85 -1.94
C ASP A 55 -9.95 -18.81 -2.04
N GLY A 56 -9.67 -17.53 -1.74
CA GLY A 56 -10.56 -16.41 -2.00
C GLY A 56 -11.59 -16.11 -0.89
N LYS A 57 -11.45 -16.72 0.29
CA LYS A 57 -12.30 -16.36 1.43
C LYS A 57 -11.74 -15.11 2.09
N VAL A 58 -12.64 -14.18 2.41
CA VAL A 58 -12.31 -12.92 3.07
C VAL A 58 -13.09 -12.83 4.37
N TYR A 59 -12.39 -12.50 5.45
CA TYR A 59 -12.93 -12.31 6.79
C TYR A 59 -12.55 -10.91 7.24
N SER A 60 -13.53 -10.13 7.69
CA SER A 60 -13.29 -8.73 8.04
C SER A 60 -14.07 -8.32 9.29
N ILE A 61 -13.53 -7.37 10.04
CA ILE A 61 -14.15 -6.79 11.24
C ILE A 61 -13.74 -5.31 11.39
N GLY A 62 -14.60 -4.51 12.03
CA GLY A 62 -14.37 -3.08 12.24
C GLY A 62 -14.64 -2.25 10.97
N ASP A 63 -13.91 -1.16 10.80
CA ASP A 63 -14.07 -0.18 9.72
C ASP A 63 -13.41 -0.64 8.40
N TYR A 64 -13.50 -1.93 8.07
CA TYR A 64 -12.80 -2.53 6.92
C TYR A 64 -13.25 -2.02 5.55
N ALA A 65 -14.45 -1.44 5.47
CA ALA A 65 -15.01 -0.91 4.23
C ALA A 65 -14.63 0.56 3.98
N THR A 66 -13.97 1.21 4.94
CA THR A 66 -13.50 2.59 4.80
C THR A 66 -12.33 2.62 3.82
N GLU A 67 -12.50 3.31 2.70
CA GLU A 67 -11.44 3.46 1.70
C GLU A 67 -10.42 4.54 2.11
N PHE A 68 -9.16 4.29 1.78
CA PHE A 68 -8.06 5.23 1.98
C PHE A 68 -6.98 5.04 0.93
N SER A 69 -6.14 6.06 0.71
CA SER A 69 -5.02 5.97 -0.24
C SER A 69 -3.99 4.93 0.22
N ILE A 70 -3.53 4.05 -0.68
CA ILE A 70 -2.60 2.97 -0.32
C ILE A 70 -1.17 3.44 0.01
N GLN A 71 -0.80 4.67 -0.35
CA GLN A 71 0.49 5.27 0.00
C GLN A 71 1.69 4.35 -0.33
N SER A 72 2.70 4.27 0.54
CA SER A 72 3.90 3.44 0.34
C SER A 72 3.62 1.93 0.28
N VAL A 73 2.41 1.47 0.66
CA VAL A 73 2.00 0.06 0.46
C VAL A 73 1.96 -0.30 -1.03
N SER A 74 1.87 0.69 -1.93
CA SER A 74 1.98 0.52 -3.39
C SER A 74 3.32 -0.05 -3.87
N LYS A 75 4.43 0.25 -3.20
CA LYS A 75 5.81 -0.04 -3.66
C LYS A 75 6.08 -1.52 -3.96
N PRO A 76 5.76 -2.48 -3.06
CA PRO A 76 5.96 -3.91 -3.34
C PRO A 76 5.19 -4.40 -4.56
N PHE A 77 3.96 -3.91 -4.78
CA PHE A 77 3.15 -4.29 -5.95
C PHE A 77 3.77 -3.75 -7.25
N SER A 78 4.18 -2.47 -7.27
CA SER A 78 4.86 -1.87 -8.42
C SER A 78 6.17 -2.60 -8.75
N TYR A 79 6.94 -2.97 -7.72
CA TYR A 79 8.19 -3.72 -7.90
C TYR A 79 7.94 -5.13 -8.43
N GLY A 80 6.98 -5.86 -7.86
CA GLY A 80 6.59 -7.19 -8.32
C GLY A 80 6.11 -7.19 -9.77
N ALA A 81 5.37 -6.16 -10.18
CA ALA A 81 4.96 -5.97 -11.56
C ALA A 81 6.15 -5.71 -12.49
N ALA A 82 7.06 -4.80 -12.11
CA ALA A 82 8.28 -4.55 -12.89
C ALA A 82 9.10 -5.84 -13.09
N LEU A 83 9.24 -6.66 -12.04
CA LEU A 83 9.92 -7.96 -12.11
C LEU A 83 9.20 -8.93 -13.06
N ARG A 84 7.87 -9.06 -12.94
CA ARG A 84 7.07 -9.93 -13.81
C ARG A 84 7.20 -9.55 -15.28
N MET A 85 7.26 -8.26 -15.57
CA MET A 85 7.23 -7.74 -16.95
C MET A 85 8.59 -7.69 -17.62
N LEU A 86 9.63 -7.32 -16.88
CA LEU A 86 10.96 -7.04 -17.44
C LEU A 86 12.00 -8.10 -17.06
N GLY A 87 11.70 -8.96 -16.09
CA GLY A 87 12.64 -9.91 -15.50
C GLY A 87 13.58 -9.24 -14.50
N SER A 88 14.13 -10.05 -13.60
CA SER A 88 15.01 -9.57 -12.51
C SER A 88 16.24 -8.83 -13.02
N GLU A 89 16.87 -9.31 -14.09
CA GLU A 89 18.10 -8.72 -14.64
C GLU A 89 17.93 -7.25 -15.06
N LYS A 90 16.79 -6.88 -15.65
CA LYS A 90 16.52 -5.51 -16.10
C LYS A 90 16.13 -4.57 -14.94
N VAL A 91 15.50 -5.10 -13.89
CA VAL A 91 14.98 -4.34 -12.74
C VAL A 91 16.07 -4.12 -11.69
N LEU A 92 16.87 -5.16 -11.41
CA LEU A 92 18.26 -4.98 -10.96
C LEU A 92 18.99 -4.17 -12.06
N ARG A 93 20.22 -3.66 -11.99
CA ARG A 93 20.64 -2.48 -12.82
C ARG A 93 19.90 -1.17 -12.50
N ARG A 94 18.58 -1.15 -12.25
CA ARG A 94 17.82 0.08 -11.99
C ARG A 94 17.56 0.34 -10.51
N VAL A 95 17.35 -0.72 -9.74
CA VAL A 95 17.20 -0.66 -8.28
C VAL A 95 17.84 -1.90 -7.64
N GLY A 96 18.44 -1.76 -6.46
CA GLY A 96 19.00 -2.89 -5.70
C GLY A 96 17.94 -3.66 -4.91
N VAL A 97 18.41 -4.51 -4.00
CA VAL A 97 17.58 -5.23 -3.02
C VAL A 97 18.17 -5.17 -1.61
N GLU A 98 19.25 -4.41 -1.43
CA GLU A 98 19.96 -4.34 -0.15
C GLU A 98 19.24 -3.34 0.78
N PRO A 99 19.18 -3.62 2.10
CA PRO A 99 18.71 -2.65 3.06
C PRO A 99 19.65 -1.44 3.07
N THR A 100 19.09 -0.25 3.28
CA THR A 100 19.87 1.00 3.37
C THR A 100 20.67 1.12 4.66
N GLY A 101 20.26 0.44 5.74
CA GLY A 101 20.77 0.69 7.11
C GLY A 101 20.31 2.02 7.71
N GLU A 102 19.93 2.98 6.87
CA GLU A 102 19.42 4.31 7.21
C GLU A 102 17.89 4.39 7.13
N ALA A 103 17.30 5.43 7.74
CA ALA A 103 15.86 5.70 7.71
C ALA A 103 15.29 5.75 6.28
N PHE A 104 14.01 5.38 6.12
CA PHE A 104 13.34 5.24 4.81
C PHE A 104 13.30 6.52 3.95
N ASN A 105 13.47 7.69 4.58
CA ASN A 105 13.46 9.01 3.95
C ASN A 105 14.86 9.51 3.51
N SER A 106 15.91 8.69 3.67
CA SER A 106 17.26 9.08 3.31
C SER A 106 17.48 9.03 1.78
N ILE A 107 18.02 10.12 1.21
CA ILE A 107 18.42 10.18 -0.21
C ILE A 107 19.82 9.56 -0.31
N VAL A 108 19.91 8.24 -0.23
CA VAL A 108 21.18 7.51 -0.36
C VAL A 108 21.12 6.63 -1.60
N LEU A 109 22.10 6.80 -2.47
CA LEU A 109 22.32 5.94 -3.62
C LEU A 109 23.46 4.97 -3.32
N ASP A 110 23.38 3.78 -3.91
CA ASP A 110 24.51 2.88 -4.00
C ASP A 110 25.57 3.54 -4.89
N GLN A 111 26.60 4.13 -4.28
CA GLN A 111 27.66 4.84 -5.01
C GLN A 111 28.45 3.93 -5.96
N LYS A 112 28.45 2.61 -5.71
CA LYS A 112 29.16 1.64 -6.55
C LYS A 112 28.38 1.35 -7.84
N ASN A 113 27.06 1.22 -7.74
CA ASN A 113 26.20 0.84 -8.87
C ASN A 113 25.35 1.99 -9.43
N ASN A 114 25.44 3.18 -8.84
CA ASN A 114 24.70 4.39 -9.18
C ASN A 114 23.18 4.17 -9.32
N ARG A 115 22.59 3.49 -8.34
CA ARG A 115 21.15 3.16 -8.29
C ARG A 115 20.62 3.20 -6.85
N PRO A 116 19.31 3.32 -6.61
CA PRO A 116 18.76 3.22 -5.26
C PRO A 116 18.96 1.81 -4.66
N PHE A 117 19.11 1.73 -3.34
CA PHE A 117 19.41 0.49 -2.62
C PHE A 117 18.34 -0.59 -2.73
N ASN A 118 17.06 -0.21 -2.64
CA ASN A 118 15.93 -1.13 -2.70
C ASN A 118 14.65 -0.39 -3.15
N PRO A 119 13.64 -1.12 -3.66
CA PRO A 119 12.39 -0.52 -4.12
C PRO A 119 11.48 0.03 -3.01
N MET A 120 11.78 -0.21 -1.73
CA MET A 120 10.92 0.16 -0.61
C MET A 120 11.16 1.61 -0.13
N VAL A 121 12.33 2.18 -0.43
CA VAL A 121 12.60 3.62 -0.24
C VAL A 121 12.05 4.44 -1.41
N ASN A 122 11.82 5.75 -1.19
CA ASN A 122 11.20 6.62 -2.20
C ASN A 122 12.00 6.68 -3.50
N ALA A 123 13.33 6.80 -3.42
CA ALA A 123 14.19 6.80 -4.60
C ALA A 123 14.05 5.50 -5.42
N GLY A 124 13.94 4.36 -4.74
CA GLY A 124 13.72 3.05 -5.38
C GLY A 124 12.35 2.95 -6.02
N ALA A 125 11.31 3.42 -5.33
CA ALA A 125 9.96 3.49 -5.89
C ALA A 125 9.89 4.36 -7.14
N ILE A 126 10.57 5.52 -7.15
CA ILE A 126 10.68 6.39 -8.34
C ILE A 126 11.39 5.65 -9.49
N ALA A 127 12.50 4.97 -9.20
CA ALA A 127 13.22 4.17 -10.19
C ALA A 127 12.35 3.04 -10.77
N VAL A 128 11.54 2.39 -9.94
CA VAL A 128 10.58 1.36 -10.36
C VAL A 128 9.46 1.98 -11.21
N SER A 129 8.89 3.11 -10.80
CA SER A 129 7.83 3.80 -11.55
C SER A 129 8.29 4.20 -12.96
N ALA A 130 9.56 4.56 -13.12
CA ALA A 130 10.17 4.84 -14.43
C ALA A 130 10.23 3.62 -15.37
N LEU A 131 10.04 2.40 -14.85
CA LEU A 131 9.98 1.16 -15.63
C LEU A 131 8.56 0.78 -16.07
N THR A 132 7.56 1.54 -15.67
CA THR A 132 6.16 1.30 -16.04
C THR A 132 6.00 1.44 -17.56
N PRO A 133 5.43 0.44 -18.25
CA PRO A 133 5.24 0.49 -19.69
C PRO A 133 4.23 1.58 -20.09
N GLY A 134 4.40 2.13 -21.28
CA GLY A 134 3.48 3.10 -21.86
C GLY A 134 4.24 4.19 -22.60
N ASP A 135 3.77 4.49 -23.80
CA ASP A 135 4.37 5.48 -24.69
C ASP A 135 4.04 6.92 -24.26
N THR A 136 2.95 7.07 -23.50
CA THR A 136 2.51 8.36 -22.94
C THR A 136 2.44 8.29 -21.42
N HIS A 137 2.45 9.46 -20.77
CA HIS A 137 2.26 9.56 -19.33
C HIS A 137 0.92 8.97 -18.90
N GLN A 138 -0.16 9.26 -19.64
CA GLN A 138 -1.49 8.73 -19.34
C GLN A 138 -1.52 7.20 -19.45
N ALA A 139 -0.93 6.62 -20.51
CA ALA A 139 -0.89 5.17 -20.67
C ALA A 139 -0.16 4.47 -19.51
N ARG A 140 0.89 5.09 -18.95
CA ARG A 140 1.59 4.55 -17.76
C ARG A 140 0.72 4.59 -16.51
N ILE A 141 -0.04 5.67 -16.33
CA ILE A 141 -1.01 5.80 -15.24
C ILE A 141 -2.09 4.72 -15.38
N ASP A 142 -2.70 4.61 -16.56
CA ASP A 142 -3.78 3.64 -16.83
C ASP A 142 -3.29 2.20 -16.59
N ASN A 143 -2.08 1.86 -17.07
CA ASN A 143 -1.47 0.56 -16.83
C ASN A 143 -1.26 0.28 -15.33
N MET A 144 -0.86 1.30 -14.57
CA MET A 144 -0.67 1.18 -13.13
C MET A 144 -2.01 0.98 -12.41
N VAL A 145 -3.04 1.75 -12.77
CA VAL A 145 -4.39 1.60 -12.21
C VAL A 145 -4.98 0.22 -12.52
N GLN A 146 -4.82 -0.26 -13.75
CA GLN A 146 -5.24 -1.61 -14.14
C GLN A 146 -4.52 -2.70 -13.35
N LEU A 147 -3.20 -2.55 -13.16
CA LEU A 147 -2.40 -3.47 -12.36
C LEU A 147 -2.89 -3.54 -10.91
N PHE A 148 -3.07 -2.40 -10.25
CA PHE A 148 -3.55 -2.36 -8.87
C PHE A 148 -4.99 -2.88 -8.76
N SER A 149 -5.84 -2.58 -9.75
CA SER A 149 -7.21 -3.10 -9.82
C SER A 149 -7.22 -4.63 -9.92
N ALA A 150 -6.30 -5.21 -10.70
CA ALA A 150 -6.15 -6.66 -10.81
C ALA A 150 -5.73 -7.30 -9.47
N PHE A 151 -4.85 -6.63 -8.70
CA PHE A 151 -4.50 -7.11 -7.35
C PHE A 151 -5.66 -6.99 -6.35
N ALA A 152 -6.46 -5.93 -6.44
CA ALA A 152 -7.59 -5.69 -5.54
C ALA A 152 -8.84 -6.52 -5.88
N GLY A 153 -8.92 -7.10 -7.08
CA GLY A 153 -10.11 -7.81 -7.55
C GLY A 153 -11.31 -6.88 -7.84
N ARG A 154 -11.06 -5.57 -7.94
CA ARG A 154 -12.06 -4.53 -8.27
C ARG A 154 -11.39 -3.36 -8.97
N GLU A 155 -12.19 -2.54 -9.66
CA GLU A 155 -11.69 -1.28 -10.20
C GLU A 155 -11.26 -0.33 -9.08
N LEU A 156 -10.06 0.23 -9.22
CA LEU A 156 -9.51 1.26 -8.36
C LEU A 156 -9.42 2.58 -9.12
N THR A 157 -9.46 3.67 -8.38
CA THR A 157 -9.33 5.03 -8.91
C THR A 157 -8.20 5.77 -8.23
N ILE A 158 -7.76 6.87 -8.82
CA ILE A 158 -6.82 7.79 -8.21
C ILE A 158 -7.63 8.73 -7.30
N ASP A 159 -7.18 8.87 -6.05
CA ASP A 159 -7.65 9.96 -5.20
C ASP A 159 -6.97 11.26 -5.66
N GLU A 160 -7.68 12.02 -6.50
CA GLU A 160 -7.19 13.28 -7.06
C GLU A 160 -6.88 14.32 -5.99
N SER A 161 -7.56 14.28 -4.83
CA SER A 161 -7.30 15.22 -3.74
C SER A 161 -5.95 14.91 -3.09
N VAL A 162 -5.72 13.63 -2.74
CA VAL A 162 -4.44 13.19 -2.18
C VAL A 162 -3.31 13.40 -3.18
N TYR A 163 -3.53 13.07 -4.47
CA TYR A 163 -2.54 13.26 -5.52
C TYR A 163 -2.08 14.72 -5.62
N ARG A 164 -3.02 15.68 -5.66
CA ARG A 164 -2.69 17.12 -5.75
C ARG A 164 -1.89 17.57 -4.54
N SER A 165 -2.30 17.16 -3.35
CA SER A 165 -1.62 17.59 -2.13
C SER A 165 -0.23 17.00 -1.96
N GLU A 166 -0.02 15.74 -2.36
CA GLU A 166 1.33 15.17 -2.49
C GLU A 166 2.17 15.91 -3.54
N ALA A 167 1.57 16.24 -4.69
CA ALA A 167 2.28 16.93 -5.77
C ALA A 167 2.73 18.34 -5.37
N GLU A 168 1.91 19.05 -4.59
CA GLU A 168 2.19 20.41 -4.10
C GLU A 168 3.24 20.42 -2.98
N THR A 169 3.24 19.43 -2.10
CA THR A 169 4.14 19.35 -0.92
C THR A 169 5.40 18.50 -1.15
N GLY A 170 5.48 17.77 -2.25
CA GLY A 170 6.53 16.77 -2.58
C GLY A 170 7.92 17.33 -2.90
N HIS A 171 8.32 18.46 -2.33
CA HIS A 171 9.63 19.11 -2.56
C HIS A 171 10.82 18.15 -2.43
N ARG A 172 10.74 17.15 -1.55
CA ARG A 172 11.80 16.15 -1.32
C ARG A 172 11.95 15.11 -2.44
N ASN A 173 10.86 14.73 -3.10
CA ASN A 173 10.92 13.81 -4.25
C ASN A 173 11.36 14.53 -5.54
N ARG A 174 11.38 15.86 -5.54
CA ARG A 174 11.86 16.70 -6.65
C ARG A 174 13.34 17.07 -6.55
N ALA A 175 13.97 16.89 -5.38
CA ALA A 175 15.34 17.31 -5.07
C ALA A 175 16.40 16.28 -5.50
#